data_AF-A0A7J3CTU8-F1
#
_entry.id   AF-A0A7J3CTU8-F1
#
_cell.length_a   1.000
_cell.length_b   1.000
_cell.length_c   1.000
_cell.angle_alpha   90.00
_cell.angle_beta   90.00
_cell.angle_gamma   90.00
#
_symmetry.space_group_name_H-M   'P 1'
#
loop_
_entity.id
_entity.type
_entity.pdbx_description
1 polymer ?
#
loop_
_entity_poly.entity_id
_entity_poly.type
_entity_poly.pdbx_seq_one_letter_code
_entity_poly.pdbx_strand_id
1 'polypeptide(L)' 'MESLVDKMLSLHKRLNELGDKKTDERFKIEEEIKKTDREIDELVYKLYGITEEEKKIIEESLK' A
#
# COMPACT_ATOMS: atom_id res chain seq x y z
N MET A 1 -5.82 -8.69 7.36
CA MET A 1 -4.42 -8.48 6.97
C MET A 1 -4.05 -9.38 5.79
N GLU A 2 -4.26 -10.70 5.91
CA GLU A 2 -4.07 -11.67 4.82
C GLU A 2 -4.78 -11.26 3.51
N SER A 3 -6.05 -10.86 3.59
CA SER A 3 -6.83 -10.41 2.42
C SER A 3 -6.29 -9.17 1.70
N LEU A 4 -5.66 -8.23 2.43
CA LEU A 4 -5.09 -7.02 1.84
C LEU A 4 -3.74 -7.30 1.19
N VAL A 5 -2.93 -8.18 1.81
CA VAL A 5 -1.67 -8.64 1.24
C VAL A 5 -1.92 -9.44 -0.04
N ASP A 6 -2.95 -10.30 -0.06
CA ASP A 6 -3.37 -11.02 -1.26
C ASP A 6 -3.89 -10.06 -2.36
N LYS A 7 -4.69 -9.06 -1.98
CA LYS A 7 -5.14 -8.02 -2.92
C LYS A 7 -3.93 -7.29 -3.52
N MET A 8 -2.98 -6.86 -2.69
CA MET A 8 -1.76 -6.20 -3.12
C MET A 8 -0.94 -7.07 -4.07
N LEU A 9 -0.74 -8.35 -3.75
CA LEU A 9 -0.04 -9.29 -4.62
C LEU A 9 -0.73 -9.46 -5.98
N SER A 10 -2.06 -9.52 -5.99
CA SER A 10 -2.85 -9.62 -7.23
C SER A 10 -2.72 -8.35 -8.10
N LEU A 11 -2.73 -7.17 -7.48
CA LEU A 11 -2.60 -5.88 -8.15
C LEU A 11 -1.19 -5.72 -8.74
N HIS A 12 -0.15 -6.09 -8.01
CA HIS A 12 1.23 -6.08 -8.53
C HIS A 12 1.44 -7.04 -9.70
N LYS A 13 0.79 -8.22 -9.69
CA LYS A 13 0.82 -9.15 -10.84
C LYS A 13 0.18 -8.51 -12.07
N ARG A 14 -1.03 -7.95 -11.93
CA ARG A 14 -1.70 -7.21 -13.03
C ARG A 14 -0.87 -6.03 -13.53
N LEU A 15 -0.25 -5.29 -12.63
CA LEU A 15 0.64 -4.17 -12.99
C LEU A 15 1.82 -4.65 -13.84
N ASN A 16 2.41 -5.79 -13.48
CA ASN A 16 3.50 -6.40 -14.24
C ASN A 16 3.05 -6.93 -15.60
N GLU A 17 1.87 -7.55 -15.69
CA GLU A 17 1.26 -7.98 -16.96
C GLU A 17 1.02 -6.82 -17.93
N LEU A 18 0.67 -5.64 -17.40
CA LEU A 18 0.53 -4.41 -18.21
C LEU A 18 1.87 -3.89 -18.74
N GLY A 19 2.99 -4.26 -18.11
CA GLY A 19 4.34 -3.81 -18.46
C GLY A 19 4.47 -2.29 -18.44
N ASP A 20 5.36 -1.72 -19.27
CA ASP A 20 5.61 -0.27 -19.36
C ASP A 20 4.51 0.54 -20.08
N LYS A 21 3.35 -0.07 -20.32
CA LYS A 21 2.23 0.60 -20.97
C LYS A 21 1.63 1.62 -20.01
N LYS A 22 1.79 2.91 -20.34
CA LYS A 22 1.08 4.01 -19.66
C LYS A 22 -0.39 4.02 -20.11
N THR A 23 -1.20 3.24 -19.41
CA THR A 23 -2.66 3.16 -19.61
C THR A 23 -3.38 3.70 -18.37
N ASP A 24 -4.62 4.14 -18.53
CA ASP A 24 -5.48 4.54 -17.40
C ASP A 24 -5.67 3.40 -16.41
N GLU A 25 -5.68 2.15 -16.90
CA GLU A 25 -5.78 0.95 -16.07
C GLU A 25 -4.54 0.78 -15.17
N ARG A 26 -3.34 1.01 -15.71
CA ARG A 26 -2.11 1.02 -14.91
C ARG A 26 -2.17 2.06 -13.80
N PHE A 27 -2.61 3.29 -14.11
CA PHE A 27 -2.73 4.35 -13.11
C PHE A 27 -3.72 4.00 -12.01
N LYS A 28 -4.88 3.42 -12.37
CA LYS A 28 -5.87 2.93 -11.41
C LYS A 28 -5.32 1.84 -10.50
N ILE A 29 -4.55 0.89 -11.05
CA ILE A 29 -3.91 -0.18 -10.27
C ILE A 29 -2.86 0.40 -9.31
N GLU A 30 -2.02 1.32 -9.77
CA GLU A 30 -1.03 2.01 -8.91
C GLU A 30 -1.71 2.80 -7.78
N GLU A 31 -2.85 3.45 -8.05
CA GLU A 31 -3.63 4.14 -7.03
C GLU A 31 -4.24 3.16 -6.01
N GLU A 32 -4.80 2.03 -6.48
CA GLU A 32 -5.32 0.98 -5.61
C GLU A 32 -4.24 0.35 -4.73
N ILE A 33 -3.03 0.15 -5.27
CA ILE A 33 -1.87 -0.31 -4.49
C ILE A 33 -1.56 0.69 -3.38
N LYS A 34 -1.45 1.98 -3.69
CA LYS A 34 -1.20 3.03 -2.69
C LYS A 34 -2.28 3.12 -1.61
N LYS A 35 -3.54 2.91 -1.96
CA LYS A 35 -4.63 2.85 -0.97
C LYS A 35 -4.48 1.64 -0.05
N THR A 36 -4.22 0.48 -0.65
CA THR A 36 -4.04 -0.78 0.08
C THR A 36 -2.83 -0.71 1.01
N ASP A 37 -1.74 -0.09 0.57
CA ASP A 37 -0.52 0.15 1.35
C ASP A 37 -0.81 0.94 2.63
N ARG A 38 -1.51 2.08 2.50
CA ARG A 38 -1.96 2.89 3.66
C ARG A 38 -2.88 2.14 4.60
N GLU A 39 -3.77 1.30 4.07
CA GLU A 39 -4.64 0.46 4.90
C GLU A 39 -3.83 -0.59 5.69
N ILE A 40 -2.78 -1.14 5.08
CA ILE A 40 -1.85 -2.06 5.75
C ILE A 40 -1.07 -1.31 6.82
N ASP A 41 -0.51 -0.13 6.54
CA ASP A 41 0.22 0.68 7.52
C ASP A 41 -0.63 0.97 8.75
N GLU A 42 -1.88 1.39 8.56
CA GLU A 42 -2.81 1.65 9.68
C GLU A 42 -3.12 0.38 10.49
N LEU A 43 -3.21 -0.78 9.85
CA LEU A 43 -3.37 -2.06 10.55
C LEU A 43 -2.10 -2.46 11.30
N VAL A 44 -0.92 -2.23 10.73
CA VAL A 44 0.37 -2.45 11.37
C VAL A 44 0.49 -1.55 12.61
N TYR A 45 0.19 -0.26 12.47
CA TYR A 45 0.18 0.68 13.59
C TYR A 45 -0.76 0.24 14.70
N LYS A 46 -1.98 -0.20 14.36
CA LYS A 46 -2.92 -0.76 15.34
C LYS A 46 -2.41 -2.04 15.99
N LEU A 47 -1.76 -2.93 15.23
CA LEU A 47 -1.22 -4.20 15.74
C LEU A 47 -0.09 -3.97 16.75
N TYR A 48 0.80 -3.02 16.46
CA TYR A 48 1.91 -2.65 17.35
C TYR A 48 1.51 -1.63 18.43
N GLY A 49 0.26 -1.15 18.43
CA GLY A 49 -0.20 -0.13 19.38
C GLY A 49 0.51 1.21 19.22
N ILE A 50 1.00 1.51 18.01
CA ILE A 50 1.74 2.73 17.71
C ILE A 50 0.84 3.94 17.93
N THR A 51 1.30 4.84 18.77
CA THR A 51 0.63 6.10 19.07
C THR A 51 0.80 7.11 17.94
N GLU A 52 -0.04 8.13 17.88
CA GLU A 52 0.06 9.18 16.85
C GLU A 52 1.41 9.91 16.86
N GLU A 53 2.07 9.99 18.02
CA GLU A 53 3.40 10.58 18.16
C GLU A 53 4.48 9.67 17.55
N GLU A 54 4.40 8.37 17.78
CA GLU A 54 5.30 7.40 17.15
C GLU A 54 5.05 7.28 15.64
N LYS A 55 3.79 7.34 15.18
CA LYS A 55 3.46 7.40 13.75
C LYS A 55 4.15 8.58 13.09
N LYS A 56 4.07 9.77 13.69
CA LYS A 56 4.70 10.97 13.16
C LYS A 56 6.22 10.82 13.05
N ILE A 57 6.87 10.25 14.08
CA ILE A 57 8.31 9.97 14.05
C ILE A 57 8.67 9.00 12.92
N ILE A 58 7.87 7.94 12.73
CA ILE A 58 8.08 6.97 11.65
C ILE A 58 7.93 7.64 10.28
N GLU A 59 6.87 8.42 10.07
CA GLU A 59 6.65 9.15 8.81
C GLU A 59 7.74 10.20 8.54
N GLU A 60 8.23 10.90 9.57
CA GLU A 60 9.37 11.83 9.44
C GLU A 60 10.68 11.10 9.12
N SER A 61 10.86 9.87 9.62
CA SER A 61 12.06 9.06 9.34
C SER A 61 12.08 8.43 7.94
N LEU A 62 10.91 8.25 7.32
CA LEU A 62 10.74 7.68 5.98
C LEU A 62 10.78 8.74 4.86
N LYS A 63 10.91 10.03 5.22
CA LYS A 63 10.86 11.19 4.33
C LYS A 63 12.25 11.60 3.83
#